data_AF-A0A382AP41-F1
#
_entry.id   AF-A0A382AP41-F1
#
_cell.length_a   1.000
_cell.length_b   1.000
_cell.length_c   1.000
_cell.angle_alpha   90.00
_cell.angle_beta   90.00
_cell.angle_gamma   90.00
#
_symmetry.space_group_name_H-M   'P 1'
#
loop_
_entity.id
_entity.type
_entity.pdbx_description
1 polymer ?
#
loop_
_entity_poly.entity_id
_entity_poly.type
_entity_poly.pdbx_seq_one_letter_code
_entity_poly.pdbx_strand_id
1 'polypeptide(L)'
;MDIPLKKKFIVSLQNDAYELAMSAGKLLQMYFRDPLSESQDLKVSYKDSKGRDPVTIADKNVQDFLSKEIRKRYPDHGIVGEESDSTEDSLPDIVWVLDPLDGTRNFMHGFPCYASSIGIMYKGLPIAGAIFIPWPNQNPGIVIHASYGNGCKINDKQLEIPVMKEIDPNAINTLPGSFAGRFKFDSQFS
;
A
#
# COMPACT_ATOMS: atom_id res chain seq x y z
N MET A 1 -5.11 22.58 -9.60
CA MET A 1 -6.30 21.82 -10.02
C MET A 1 -7.16 21.70 -8.78
N ASP A 2 -8.35 22.32 -8.76
CA ASP A 2 -9.15 22.39 -7.54
C ASP A 2 -10.07 21.18 -7.43
N ILE A 3 -9.93 20.42 -6.35
CA ILE A 3 -10.81 19.31 -6.01
C ILE A 3 -12.05 19.90 -5.32
N PRO A 4 -13.27 19.78 -5.90
CA PRO A 4 -14.49 20.40 -5.38
C PRO A 4 -15.08 19.65 -4.17
N LEU A 5 -14.26 18.90 -3.43
CA LEU A 5 -14.66 18.17 -2.24
C LEU A 5 -14.36 18.99 -0.99
N LYS A 6 -15.26 18.94 -0.01
CA LYS A 6 -15.05 19.61 1.28
C LYS A 6 -13.85 18.96 1.99
N LYS A 7 -12.95 19.79 2.53
CA LYS A 7 -11.80 19.34 3.35
C LYS A 7 -12.19 18.29 4.41
N LYS A 8 -13.31 18.49 5.12
CA LYS A 8 -13.81 17.55 6.13
C LYS A 8 -14.08 16.15 5.57
N PHE A 9 -14.58 16.06 4.34
CA PHE A 9 -14.87 14.78 3.69
C PHE A 9 -13.60 14.08 3.20
N ILE A 10 -12.63 14.83 2.66
CA ILE A 10 -11.31 14.27 2.31
C ILE A 10 -10.61 13.71 3.55
N VAL A 11 -10.67 14.42 4.68
CA VAL A 11 -10.11 13.95 5.95
C VAL A 11 -10.85 12.72 6.50
N SER A 12 -12.18 12.63 6.34
CA SER A 12 -12.90 11.42 6.77
C SER A 12 -12.48 10.20 5.96
N LEU A 13 -12.35 10.34 4.63
CA LEU A 13 -11.83 9.28 3.76
C LEU A 13 -10.42 8.84 4.14
N GLN A 14 -9.53 9.77 4.52
CA GLN A 14 -8.21 9.44 5.04
C GLN A 14 -8.28 8.60 6.32
N ASN A 15 -9.18 8.94 7.23
CA ASN A 15 -9.32 8.23 8.50
C ASN A 15 -9.89 6.82 8.28
N ASP A 16 -10.88 6.68 7.40
CA ASP A 16 -11.39 5.36 7.01
C ASP A 16 -10.32 4.51 6.34
N ALA A 17 -9.52 5.09 5.43
CA ALA A 17 -8.39 4.39 4.81
C ALA A 17 -7.37 3.93 5.87
N TYR A 18 -7.08 4.77 6.86
CA TYR A 18 -6.19 4.42 7.97
C TYR A 18 -6.71 3.21 8.76
N GLU A 19 -8.00 3.21 9.14
CA GLU A 19 -8.62 2.11 9.88
C GLU A 19 -8.61 0.80 9.09
N LEU A 20 -8.93 0.89 7.80
CA LEU A 20 -8.97 -0.25 6.89
C LEU A 20 -7.58 -0.82 6.65
N ALA A 21 -6.56 0.03 6.40
CA ALA A 21 -5.18 -0.39 6.24
C ALA A 21 -4.63 -1.06 7.52
N MET A 22 -4.94 -0.50 8.71
CA MET A 22 -4.56 -1.11 9.99
C MET A 22 -5.21 -2.50 10.17
N SER A 23 -6.48 -2.63 9.80
CA SER A 23 -7.21 -3.91 9.90
C SER A 23 -6.71 -4.96 8.90
N ALA A 24 -6.43 -4.54 7.66
CA ALA A 24 -5.80 -5.37 6.65
C ALA A 24 -4.41 -5.85 7.09
N GLY A 25 -3.59 -4.96 7.64
CA GLY A 25 -2.27 -5.30 8.17
C GLY A 25 -2.30 -6.33 9.30
N LYS A 26 -3.24 -6.19 10.24
CA LYS A 26 -3.47 -7.18 11.30
C LYS A 26 -3.91 -8.52 10.73
N LEU A 27 -4.78 -8.52 9.71
CA LEU A 27 -5.22 -9.74 9.04
C LEU A 27 -4.05 -10.41 8.32
N LEU A 28 -3.21 -9.66 7.59
CA LEU A 28 -1.98 -10.17 6.97
C LEU A 28 -1.03 -10.79 8.00
N GLN A 29 -0.86 -10.17 9.17
CA GLN A 29 -0.01 -10.72 10.24
C GLN A 29 -0.48 -12.08 10.75
N MET A 30 -1.78 -12.39 10.67
CA MET A 30 -2.30 -13.73 11.02
C MET A 30 -1.83 -14.80 10.03
N TYR A 31 -1.52 -14.42 8.78
CA TYR A 31 -1.00 -15.31 7.75
C TYR A 31 0.53 -15.24 7.61
N PHE A 32 1.17 -14.22 8.20
CA PHE A 32 2.60 -14.01 8.07
C PHE A 32 3.33 -15.18 8.72
N ARG A 33 4.20 -15.83 7.94
CA ARG A 33 4.99 -16.96 8.42
C ARG A 33 6.02 -16.45 9.42
N ASP A 34 5.82 -16.78 10.69
CA ASP A 34 6.87 -16.62 11.69
C ASP A 34 8.00 -17.63 11.37
N PRO A 35 9.20 -17.16 11.00
CA PRO A 35 10.33 -18.04 10.70
C PRO A 35 10.81 -18.85 11.92
N LEU A 36 10.33 -18.53 13.14
CA LEU A 36 10.66 -19.21 14.39
C LEU A 36 9.59 -20.20 14.87
N SER A 37 8.44 -20.27 14.20
CA SER A 37 7.32 -21.17 14.56
C SER A 37 7.18 -22.33 13.56
N GLU A 38 6.49 -23.41 13.97
CA GLU A 38 6.08 -24.47 13.03
C GLU A 38 5.31 -23.85 11.87
N SER A 39 5.76 -24.13 10.64
CA SER A 39 5.33 -23.40 9.46
C SER A 39 3.86 -23.71 9.15
N GLN A 40 3.01 -22.67 9.13
CA GLN A 40 1.71 -22.80 8.49
C GLN A 40 1.92 -22.92 6.97
N ASP A 41 1.26 -23.90 6.36
CA ASP A 41 1.24 -24.05 4.91
C ASP A 41 0.47 -22.88 4.28
N LEU A 42 1.19 -21.85 3.87
CA LEU A 42 0.66 -20.81 2.99
C LEU A 42 0.39 -21.46 1.63
N LYS A 43 -0.89 -21.61 1.26
CA LYS A 43 -1.27 -22.00 -0.10
C LYS A 43 -0.94 -20.85 -1.05
N VAL A 44 0.00 -21.12 -1.96
CA VAL A 44 0.45 -20.17 -2.98
C VAL A 44 -0.12 -20.59 -4.33
N SER A 45 -0.70 -19.64 -5.04
CA SER A 45 -1.05 -19.72 -6.46
C SER A 45 -0.21 -18.70 -7.24
N TYR A 46 -0.19 -18.78 -8.58
CA TYR A 46 0.53 -17.83 -9.41
C TYR A 46 -0.41 -17.23 -10.46
N LYS A 47 -0.37 -15.91 -10.65
CA LYS A 47 -1.21 -15.19 -11.61
C LYS A 47 -0.72 -15.39 -13.04
N ASP A 48 0.59 -15.54 -13.24
CA ASP A 48 1.19 -15.81 -14.54
C ASP A 48 1.64 -17.28 -14.69
N SER A 49 1.60 -17.77 -15.93
CA SER A 49 2.05 -19.12 -16.28
C SER A 49 3.56 -19.31 -16.11
N LYS A 50 4.31 -18.22 -15.86
CA LYS A 50 5.76 -18.22 -15.64
C LYS A 50 6.14 -18.23 -14.16
N GLY A 51 5.19 -18.23 -13.24
CA GLY A 51 5.42 -18.34 -11.79
C GLY A 51 6.13 -17.14 -11.15
N ARG A 52 6.02 -15.95 -11.74
CA ARG A 52 6.69 -14.72 -11.27
C ARG A 52 5.82 -13.87 -10.37
N ASP A 53 4.51 -14.08 -10.43
CA ASP A 53 3.52 -13.31 -9.70
C ASP A 53 2.75 -14.23 -8.74
N PRO A 54 3.30 -14.49 -7.54
CA PRO A 54 2.63 -15.32 -6.55
C PRO A 54 1.48 -14.55 -5.89
N VAL A 55 0.35 -15.22 -5.70
CA VAL A 55 -0.80 -14.73 -4.94
C VAL A 55 -1.20 -15.78 -3.91
N THR A 56 -1.38 -15.36 -2.67
CA THR A 56 -1.69 -16.26 -1.56
C THR A 56 -3.16 -16.17 -1.16
N ILE A 57 -3.60 -17.09 -0.30
CA ILE A 57 -4.92 -16.99 0.36
C ILE A 57 -5.04 -15.70 1.20
N ALA A 58 -3.92 -15.15 1.67
CA ALA A 58 -3.91 -13.91 2.45
C ALA A 58 -4.32 -12.72 1.59
N ASP A 59 -3.76 -12.59 0.38
CA ASP A 59 -4.10 -11.54 -0.58
C ASP A 59 -5.61 -11.52 -0.85
N LYS A 60 -6.19 -12.69 -1.16
CA LYS A 60 -7.63 -12.85 -1.44
C LYS A 60 -8.51 -12.50 -0.24
N ASN A 61 -8.17 -13.01 0.94
CA ASN A 61 -8.97 -12.76 2.15
C ASN A 61 -8.92 -11.28 2.56
N VAL A 62 -7.78 -10.60 2.36
CA VAL A 62 -7.64 -9.17 2.64
C VAL A 62 -8.38 -8.33 1.61
N GLN A 63 -8.29 -8.66 0.31
CA GLN A 63 -9.06 -8.04 -0.78
C GLN A 63 -10.57 -8.12 -0.46
N ASP A 64 -11.07 -9.30 -0.10
CA ASP A 64 -12.48 -9.54 0.21
C ASP A 64 -12.94 -8.75 1.44
N PHE A 65 -12.11 -8.74 2.50
CA PHE A 65 -12.36 -7.96 3.71
C PHE A 65 -12.48 -6.46 3.38
N LEU A 66 -11.49 -5.89 2.69
CA LEU A 66 -11.47 -4.48 2.32
C LEU A 66 -12.67 -4.13 1.43
N SER A 67 -12.93 -4.94 0.40
CA SER A 67 -14.03 -4.73 -0.53
C SER A 67 -15.39 -4.73 0.17
N LYS A 68 -15.60 -5.67 1.11
CA LYS A 68 -16.84 -5.77 1.89
C LYS A 68 -17.03 -4.56 2.80
N GLU A 69 -16.00 -4.16 3.54
CA GLU A 69 -16.08 -3.02 4.45
C GLU A 69 -16.28 -1.69 3.71
N ILE A 70 -15.61 -1.51 2.56
CA ILE A 70 -15.79 -0.32 1.72
C ILE A 70 -17.21 -0.29 1.16
N ARG A 71 -17.72 -1.37 0.53
CA ARG A 71 -19.09 -1.41 -0.01
C ARG A 71 -20.15 -1.15 1.07
N LYS A 72 -19.90 -1.58 2.30
CA LYS A 72 -20.79 -1.33 3.44
C LYS A 72 -20.84 0.14 3.85
N ARG A 73 -19.70 0.85 3.85
CA ARG A 73 -19.60 2.27 4.22
C ARG A 73 -19.94 3.21 3.05
N TYR A 74 -19.63 2.79 1.84
CA TYR A 74 -19.60 3.58 0.62
C TYR A 74 -20.20 2.81 -0.57
N PRO A 75 -21.52 2.55 -0.58
CA PRO A 75 -22.16 1.76 -1.62
C PRO A 75 -22.07 2.39 -3.03
N ASP A 76 -21.91 3.71 -3.10
CA ASP A 76 -21.82 4.46 -4.37
C ASP A 76 -20.37 4.67 -4.87
N HIS A 77 -19.36 4.15 -4.15
CA HIS A 77 -17.95 4.29 -4.56
C HIS A 77 -17.50 3.08 -5.37
N GLY A 78 -16.61 3.31 -6.33
CA GLY A 78 -15.94 2.25 -7.09
C GLY A 78 -14.83 1.59 -6.28
N ILE A 79 -14.53 0.33 -6.61
CA ILE A 79 -13.38 -0.40 -6.06
C ILE A 79 -12.62 -1.03 -7.22
N VAL A 80 -11.33 -0.72 -7.30
CA VAL A 80 -10.38 -1.34 -8.21
C VAL A 80 -9.35 -2.04 -7.33
N GLY A 81 -9.13 -3.33 -7.55
CA GLY A 81 -8.09 -4.06 -6.87
C GLY A 81 -7.38 -4.98 -7.85
N GLU A 82 -6.25 -5.50 -7.45
CA GLU A 82 -5.38 -6.32 -8.30
C GLU A 82 -6.08 -7.60 -8.82
N GLU A 83 -7.04 -8.12 -8.05
CA GLU A 83 -7.82 -9.34 -8.37
C GLU A 83 -9.24 -9.06 -8.89
N SER A 84 -9.60 -7.79 -9.09
CA SER A 84 -10.94 -7.42 -9.56
C SER A 84 -10.96 -7.34 -11.08
N ASP A 85 -11.69 -8.23 -11.75
CA ASP A 85 -12.08 -7.99 -13.15
C ASP A 85 -13.00 -6.75 -13.17
N SER A 86 -12.46 -5.59 -13.53
CA SER A 86 -13.27 -4.37 -13.66
C SER A 86 -14.15 -4.48 -14.90
N THR A 87 -15.32 -5.08 -14.75
CA THR A 87 -16.32 -5.26 -15.81
C THR A 87 -17.31 -4.10 -15.92
N GLU A 88 -17.08 -2.97 -15.25
CA GLU A 88 -17.96 -1.81 -15.31
C GLU A 88 -17.51 -0.84 -16.42
N ASP A 89 -18.43 -0.52 -17.34
CA ASP A 89 -18.20 0.38 -18.47
C ASP A 89 -17.89 1.84 -18.03
N SER A 90 -18.17 2.21 -16.78
CA SER A 90 -17.83 3.51 -16.20
C SER A 90 -17.58 3.42 -14.71
N LEU A 91 -16.43 3.92 -14.25
CA LEU A 91 -16.12 4.03 -12.82
C LEU A 91 -16.85 5.23 -12.18
N PRO A 92 -17.33 5.10 -10.93
CA PRO A 92 -17.86 6.23 -10.16
C PRO A 92 -16.84 7.35 -9.95
N ASP A 93 -17.35 8.50 -9.50
CA ASP A 93 -16.53 9.68 -9.21
C ASP A 93 -15.43 9.40 -8.16
N ILE A 94 -15.71 8.55 -7.17
CA ILE A 94 -14.75 8.15 -6.14
C ILE A 94 -14.43 6.67 -6.29
N VAL A 95 -13.15 6.35 -6.38
CA VAL A 95 -12.65 4.99 -6.55
C VAL A 95 -11.61 4.68 -5.49
N TRP A 96 -11.78 3.54 -4.81
CA TRP A 96 -10.79 2.94 -3.93
C TRP A 96 -9.90 2.01 -4.73
N VAL A 97 -8.59 2.22 -4.68
CA VAL A 97 -7.58 1.36 -5.31
C VAL A 97 -6.92 0.54 -4.22
N LEU A 98 -6.97 -0.78 -4.34
CA LEU A 98 -6.51 -1.71 -3.31
C LEU A 98 -5.35 -2.55 -3.83
N ASP A 99 -4.26 -2.57 -3.07
CA ASP A 99 -3.23 -3.59 -3.14
C ASP A 99 -3.19 -4.29 -1.77
N PRO A 100 -3.86 -5.45 -1.63
CA PRO A 100 -4.00 -6.16 -0.37
C PRO A 100 -2.66 -6.52 0.26
N LEU A 101 -1.66 -6.88 -0.56
CA LEU A 101 -0.36 -7.35 -0.14
C LEU A 101 0.70 -7.00 -1.20
N ASP A 102 1.36 -5.86 -1.02
CA ASP A 102 2.57 -5.53 -1.76
C ASP A 102 3.77 -6.26 -1.14
N GLY A 103 4.60 -6.86 -1.98
CA GLY A 103 5.75 -7.65 -1.55
C GLY A 103 5.42 -9.11 -1.21
N THR A 104 4.46 -9.74 -1.90
CA THR A 104 4.03 -11.14 -1.68
C THR A 104 5.17 -12.14 -1.59
N ARG A 105 6.24 -11.95 -2.37
CA ARG A 105 7.45 -12.79 -2.28
C ARG A 105 8.17 -12.65 -0.93
N ASN A 106 8.33 -11.43 -0.43
CA ASN A 106 8.93 -11.19 0.89
C ASN A 106 8.05 -11.80 1.98
N PHE A 107 6.73 -11.57 1.88
CA PHE A 107 5.74 -12.11 2.80
C PHE A 107 5.81 -13.65 2.90
N MET A 108 5.80 -14.35 1.77
CA MET A 108 5.88 -15.81 1.71
C MET A 108 7.17 -16.38 2.30
N HIS A 109 8.28 -15.64 2.20
CA HIS A 109 9.57 -16.04 2.74
C HIS A 109 9.78 -15.59 4.20
N GLY A 110 8.78 -15.00 4.85
CA GLY A 110 8.88 -14.54 6.24
C GLY A 110 9.76 -13.29 6.39
N PHE A 111 9.98 -12.54 5.31
CA PHE A 111 10.72 -11.27 5.36
C PHE A 111 9.73 -10.12 5.62
N PRO A 112 9.87 -9.35 6.72
CA PRO A 112 8.89 -8.34 7.16
C PRO A 112 9.01 -7.03 6.36
N CYS A 113 9.16 -7.14 5.05
CA CYS A 113 9.16 -6.03 4.09
C CYS A 113 8.02 -6.24 3.10
N TYR A 114 6.82 -6.01 3.57
CA TYR A 114 5.57 -6.08 2.82
C TYR A 114 4.64 -4.97 3.29
N ALA A 115 3.60 -4.67 2.52
CA ALA A 115 2.63 -3.64 2.86
C ALA A 115 1.21 -4.04 2.48
N SER A 116 0.22 -3.36 3.04
CA SER A 116 -1.14 -3.31 2.48
C SER A 116 -1.45 -1.86 2.14
N SER A 117 -1.81 -1.58 0.91
CA SER A 117 -1.96 -0.20 0.42
C SER A 117 -3.35 0.09 -0.11
N ILE A 118 -3.85 1.28 0.24
CA ILE A 118 -5.16 1.79 -0.14
C ILE A 118 -4.96 3.19 -0.71
N GLY A 119 -5.36 3.38 -1.95
CA GLY A 119 -5.49 4.69 -2.60
C GLY A 119 -6.95 5.08 -2.75
N ILE A 120 -7.26 6.37 -2.69
CA ILE A 120 -8.59 6.90 -2.98
C ILE A 120 -8.45 8.00 -4.02
N MET A 121 -9.16 7.83 -5.14
CA MET A 121 -9.17 8.75 -6.26
C MET A 121 -10.52 9.45 -6.36
N TYR A 122 -10.52 10.73 -6.73
CA TYR A 122 -11.68 11.47 -7.20
C TYR A 122 -11.49 11.85 -8.67
N LYS A 123 -12.29 11.28 -9.57
CA LYS A 123 -12.18 11.48 -11.03
C LYS A 123 -10.74 11.30 -11.55
N GLY A 124 -10.07 10.25 -11.06
CA GLY A 124 -8.68 9.93 -11.39
C GLY A 124 -7.61 10.73 -10.64
N LEU A 125 -7.98 11.68 -9.78
CA LEU A 125 -7.02 12.44 -8.96
C LEU A 125 -6.87 11.80 -7.57
N PRO A 126 -5.66 11.50 -7.08
CA PRO A 126 -5.47 10.96 -5.74
C PRO A 126 -5.85 12.01 -4.69
N ILE A 127 -6.79 11.66 -3.81
CA ILE A 127 -7.30 12.54 -2.76
C ILE A 127 -6.94 12.07 -1.35
N ALA A 128 -6.73 10.78 -1.14
CA ALA A 128 -6.29 10.21 0.12
C ALA A 128 -5.64 8.84 -0.10
N GLY A 129 -4.89 8.37 0.90
CA GLY A 129 -4.36 7.01 0.90
C GLY A 129 -3.78 6.62 2.25
N ALA A 130 -3.64 5.31 2.44
CA ALA A 130 -3.07 4.71 3.63
C ALA A 130 -2.25 3.47 3.24
N ILE A 131 -1.10 3.31 3.88
CA ILE A 131 -0.19 2.19 3.69
C ILE A 131 0.14 1.63 5.05
N PHE A 132 -0.22 0.37 5.27
CA PHE A 132 0.24 -0.40 6.41
C PHE A 132 1.63 -0.97 6.15
N ILE A 133 2.54 -0.88 7.11
CA ILE A 133 3.82 -1.58 7.12
C ILE A 133 4.10 -2.21 8.50
N PRO A 134 4.65 -3.43 8.55
CA PRO A 134 4.98 -4.12 9.81
C PRO A 134 6.27 -3.59 10.47
N TRP A 135 7.07 -2.77 9.78
CA TRP A 135 8.32 -2.22 10.32
C TRP A 135 8.08 -0.82 10.91
N PRO A 136 8.70 -0.43 12.04
CA PRO A 136 9.72 -1.16 12.82
C PRO A 136 9.17 -2.15 13.85
N ASN A 137 7.87 -2.09 14.17
CA ASN A 137 7.25 -2.94 15.19
C ASN A 137 6.29 -3.93 14.55
N GLN A 138 6.56 -5.23 14.67
CA GLN A 138 5.74 -6.28 14.05
C GLN A 138 4.35 -6.46 14.66
N ASN A 139 3.98 -5.74 15.72
CA ASN A 139 2.65 -5.87 16.32
C ASN A 139 2.11 -4.54 16.89
N PRO A 140 1.06 -3.94 16.30
CA PRO A 140 0.40 -4.35 15.06
C PRO A 140 1.10 -3.85 13.79
N GLY A 141 2.19 -3.08 13.85
CA GLY A 141 2.72 -2.33 12.70
C GLY A 141 2.46 -0.83 12.82
N ILE A 142 2.70 -0.09 11.73
CA ILE A 142 2.35 1.32 11.60
C ILE A 142 1.58 1.55 10.30
N VAL A 143 0.77 2.60 10.28
CA VAL A 143 0.10 3.06 9.06
C VAL A 143 0.57 4.46 8.72
N ILE A 144 1.08 4.62 7.51
CA ILE A 144 1.39 5.91 6.92
C ILE A 144 0.17 6.33 6.09
N HIS A 145 -0.40 7.50 6.35
CA HIS A 145 -1.61 7.93 5.65
C HIS A 145 -1.62 9.44 5.41
N ALA A 146 -2.20 9.84 4.28
CA ALA A 146 -2.19 11.22 3.83
C ALA A 146 -3.48 11.56 3.09
N SER A 147 -3.75 12.85 2.97
CA SER A 147 -4.79 13.33 2.07
C SER A 147 -4.50 14.71 1.51
N TYR A 148 -5.16 15.01 0.39
CA TYR A 148 -4.96 16.23 -0.37
C TYR A 148 -5.15 17.48 0.50
N GLY A 149 -4.08 18.27 0.63
CA GLY A 149 -4.07 19.50 1.43
C GLY A 149 -4.01 19.32 2.95
N ASN A 150 -3.81 18.09 3.47
CA ASN A 150 -3.78 17.82 4.92
C ASN A 150 -2.45 17.21 5.41
N GLY A 151 -1.50 16.99 4.50
CA GLY A 151 -0.20 16.41 4.81
C GLY A 151 -0.25 14.90 5.08
N CYS A 152 0.83 14.38 5.65
CA CYS A 152 1.04 12.96 5.92
C CYS A 152 1.16 12.71 7.42
N LYS A 153 0.68 11.56 7.87
CA LYS A 153 0.72 11.09 9.26
C LYS A 153 1.24 9.67 9.33
N ILE A 154 1.89 9.33 10.44
CA ILE A 154 2.21 7.96 10.84
C ILE A 154 1.42 7.66 12.11
N ASN A 155 0.45 6.77 12.01
CA ASN A 155 -0.62 6.61 13.01
C ASN A 155 -1.18 8.01 13.37
N ASP A 156 -1.28 8.34 14.66
CA ASP A 156 -1.83 9.62 15.09
C ASP A 156 -0.87 10.82 14.97
N LYS A 157 0.39 10.60 14.56
CA LYS A 157 1.44 11.63 14.56
C LYS A 157 1.61 12.25 13.17
N GLN A 158 1.65 13.58 13.11
CA GLN A 158 1.99 14.30 11.88
C GLN A 158 3.43 13.99 11.47
N LEU A 159 3.63 13.65 10.20
CA LEU A 159 4.96 13.50 9.62
C LEU A 159 5.48 14.89 9.25
N GLU A 160 6.58 15.30 9.87
CA GLU A 160 7.35 16.47 9.48
C GLU A 160 8.52 16.03 8.62
N ILE A 161 8.57 16.52 7.38
CA ILE A 161 9.71 16.26 6.49
C ILE A 161 10.82 17.22 6.88
N PRO A 162 12.04 16.73 7.19
CA PRO A 162 13.18 17.60 7.39
C PRO A 162 13.41 18.44 6.12
N VAL A 163 13.41 19.77 6.27
CA VAL A 163 13.79 20.65 5.16
C VAL A 163 15.31 20.54 4.99
N MET A 164 15.74 19.73 4.03
CA MET A 164 17.15 19.74 3.60
C MET A 164 17.39 21.02 2.80
N LYS A 165 18.18 21.94 3.35
CA LYS A 165 18.55 23.21 2.70
C LYS A 165 19.55 23.01 1.56
N GLU A 166 20.29 21.92 1.59
CA GLU A 166 21.25 21.52 0.56
C GLU A 166 21.00 20.05 0.22
N ILE A 167 21.10 19.70 -1.06
CA ILE A 167 21.00 18.31 -1.50
C ILE A 167 22.29 17.62 -1.04
N ASP A 168 22.20 16.78 -0.01
CA ASP A 168 23.29 15.86 0.32
C ASP A 168 23.34 14.76 -0.75
N PRO A 169 24.39 14.68 -1.59
CA PRO A 169 24.51 13.66 -2.63
C PRO A 169 24.56 12.23 -2.06
N ASN A 170 24.72 12.06 -0.73
CA ASN A 170 24.69 10.78 -0.03
C ASN A 170 23.37 10.52 0.72
N ALA A 171 22.36 11.40 0.61
CA ALA A 171 21.10 11.26 1.34
C ALA A 171 20.30 10.00 0.97
N ILE A 172 20.57 9.39 -0.18
CA ILE A 172 19.96 8.13 -0.63
C ILE A 172 20.96 6.99 -0.41
N ASN A 173 20.85 6.30 0.73
CA ASN A 173 21.64 5.10 1.05
C ASN A 173 21.05 3.82 0.42
N THR A 174 20.67 3.86 -0.87
CA THR A 174 20.16 2.67 -1.56
C THR A 174 20.76 2.52 -2.96
N LEU A 175 22.06 2.30 -3.02
CA LEU A 175 22.67 1.58 -4.12
C LEU A 175 23.42 0.37 -3.55
N PRO A 176 23.15 -0.86 -4.00
CA PRO A 176 23.98 -2.00 -3.63
C PRO A 176 25.44 -1.67 -3.97
N GLY A 177 26.42 -2.06 -3.15
CA GLY A 177 27.84 -1.78 -3.41
C GLY A 177 28.37 -2.30 -4.76
N SER A 178 27.60 -3.13 -5.47
CA SER A 178 27.87 -3.60 -6.82
C SER A 178 27.35 -2.68 -7.94
N PHE A 179 26.60 -1.61 -7.63
CA PHE A 179 25.98 -0.73 -8.63
C PHE A 179 27.02 0.03 -9.45
N ALA A 180 28.02 0.63 -8.80
CA ALA A 180 29.13 1.31 -9.47
C ALA A 180 29.97 0.38 -10.37
N GLY A 181 29.98 -0.93 -10.08
CA GLY A 181 30.66 -1.94 -10.89
C GLY A 181 29.85 -2.41 -12.10
N ARG A 182 28.52 -2.25 -12.11
CA ARG A 182 27.63 -2.74 -13.17
C ARG A 182 27.10 -1.65 -14.11
N PHE A 183 27.04 -0.39 -13.66
CA PHE A 183 26.52 0.71 -14.46
C PHE A 183 27.51 1.88 -14.45
N LYS A 184 28.13 2.13 -15.61
CA LYS A 184 28.85 3.38 -15.89
C LYS A 184 27.88 4.32 -16.61
N PHE A 185 27.54 5.43 -15.98
CA PHE A 185 26.91 6.54 -16.69
C PHE A 185 28.01 7.28 -17.45
N ASP A 186 28.11 7.08 -18.76
CA ASP A 186 28.89 7.95 -19.63
C ASP A 186 28.10 9.26 -19.83
N SER A 187 28.84 10.35 -19.90
CA SER A 187 28.46 11.75 -20.11
C SER A 187 27.63 12.06 -21.37
N GLN A 188 27.09 11.07 -22.06
CA GLN A 188 26.36 11.25 -23.33
C GLN A 188 24.85 11.55 -23.18
N PHE A 189 24.40 11.95 -21.99
CA PHE A 189 23.06 12.54 -21.83
C PHE A 189 23.19 14.03 -21.48
N SER A 190 23.48 14.83 -22.52
CA SER A 190 23.28 16.28 -22.57
C SER A 190 22.31 16.61 -23.70
#